data_AF-A0A849RUV8-F1
#
_entry.id   AF-A0A849RUV8-F1
#
_cell.length_a   1.000
_cell.length_b   1.000
_cell.length_c   1.000
_cell.angle_alpha   90.00
_cell.angle_beta   90.00
_cell.angle_gamma   90.00
#
_symmetry.space_group_name_H-M   'P 1'
#
loop_
_entity.id
_entity.type
_entity.pdbx_description
1 polymer ?
#
loop_
_entity_poly.entity_id
_entity_poly.type
_entity_poly.pdbx_seq_one_letter_code
_entity_poly.pdbx_strand_id
1 'polypeptide(L)'
;MRRMIVLSVLIVILACPAMGAAPIEKGAKEQAPSQRQAQTQSLETPAVPRPPIGSMVSVPAGEFTMGSQDGDSDERPVHKVQLNAFDIDVYEVTVGQYEEFLRSGDAHPPLDWNTMNQSAH
;
A
#
# COMPACT_ATOMS: atom_id res chain seq x y z
N MET A 1 -21.12 25.64 33.85
CA MET A 1 -22.43 26.19 34.27
C MET A 1 -23.52 25.38 33.55
N ARG A 2 -23.78 24.13 33.95
CA ARG A 2 -24.86 23.68 34.84
C ARG A 2 -26.23 24.36 34.60
N ARG A 3 -27.09 23.60 33.91
CA ARG A 3 -28.54 23.36 34.17
C ARG A 3 -29.50 24.55 34.02
N MET A 4 -30.35 24.51 32.99
CA MET A 4 -31.74 25.00 33.09
C MET A 4 -32.67 24.15 32.23
N ILE A 5 -33.38 23.23 32.88
CA ILE A 5 -34.58 22.54 32.38
C ILE A 5 -35.76 23.32 32.96
N VAL A 6 -36.63 23.87 32.11
CA VAL A 6 -37.97 24.41 32.45
C VAL A 6 -38.84 24.16 31.20
N LEU A 7 -39.65 23.10 31.14
CA LEU A 7 -41.02 22.93 31.66
C LEU A 7 -42.09 23.76 30.90
N SER A 8 -42.99 23.04 30.22
CA SER A 8 -44.36 23.43 29.81
C SER A 8 -44.45 24.42 28.62
N VAL A 9 -45.29 24.25 27.61
CA VAL A 9 -46.76 24.24 27.69
C VAL A 9 -47.35 23.63 26.41
N LEU A 10 -48.36 22.78 26.62
CA LEU A 10 -49.27 22.21 25.64
C LEU A 10 -50.37 23.24 25.31
N ILE A 11 -50.45 23.74 24.08
CA ILE A 11 -51.63 24.47 23.58
C ILE A 11 -52.05 23.85 22.26
N VAL A 12 -53.32 23.45 22.24
CA VAL A 12 -54.02 22.72 21.20
C VAL A 12 -54.96 23.70 20.47
N ILE A 13 -55.19 23.40 19.19
CA ILE A 13 -56.35 23.72 18.32
C ILE A 13 -56.38 25.12 17.66
N LEU A 14 -56.24 25.14 16.33
CA LEU A 14 -57.27 25.73 15.46
C LEU A 14 -57.24 25.12 14.06
N ALA A 15 -58.37 24.53 13.68
CA ALA A 15 -58.62 23.92 12.37
C ALA A 15 -58.91 24.96 11.28
N CYS A 16 -58.51 24.66 10.05
CA CYS A 16 -59.06 25.25 8.83
C CYS A 16 -59.16 24.15 7.76
N PRO A 17 -60.35 23.85 7.19
CA PRO A 17 -60.53 22.73 6.29
C PRO A 17 -60.45 23.12 4.81
N ALA A 18 -60.28 22.07 4.01
CA ALA A 18 -60.80 21.86 2.65
C ALA A 18 -59.88 22.06 1.43
N MET A 19 -59.90 20.97 0.63
CA MET A 19 -59.82 20.91 -0.82
C MET A 19 -58.44 20.73 -1.48
N GLY A 20 -58.14 19.48 -1.86
CA GLY A 20 -57.04 19.14 -2.75
C GLY A 20 -57.06 17.65 -3.10
N ALA A 21 -57.48 17.37 -4.34
CA ALA A 21 -57.67 16.08 -5.00
C ALA A 21 -56.65 14.94 -4.72
N ALA A 22 -57.17 13.72 -4.63
CA ALA A 22 -56.52 12.48 -5.07
C ALA A 22 -57.32 11.99 -6.32
N PRO A 23 -56.77 11.21 -7.29
CA PRO A 23 -56.05 9.96 -6.95
C PRO A 23 -55.00 9.41 -7.96
N ILE A 24 -54.30 8.34 -7.52
CA ILE A 24 -53.59 7.26 -8.26
C ILE A 24 -52.27 7.68 -8.96
N GLU A 25 -51.09 7.18 -8.57
CA GLU A 25 -50.58 5.85 -8.89
C GLU A 25 -49.36 5.40 -8.05
N LYS A 26 -49.37 4.09 -7.75
CA LYS A 26 -48.24 3.15 -7.66
C LYS A 26 -47.18 3.30 -6.58
N GLY A 27 -47.02 2.22 -5.82
CA GLY A 27 -45.70 1.71 -5.44
C GLY A 27 -45.56 1.39 -3.98
N ALA A 28 -46.05 0.22 -3.57
CA ALA A 28 -45.59 -0.43 -2.36
C ALA A 28 -44.07 -0.65 -2.44
N LYS A 29 -43.33 -0.24 -1.40
CA LYS A 29 -42.62 -1.15 -0.51
C LYS A 29 -41.85 -0.41 0.58
N GLU A 30 -42.25 -0.73 1.80
CA GLU A 30 -41.51 -0.64 3.05
C GLU A 30 -40.05 -1.10 2.89
N GLN A 31 -39.11 -0.24 3.27
CA GLN A 31 -37.70 -0.62 3.42
C GLN A 31 -37.09 0.11 4.63
N ALA A 32 -37.17 -0.55 5.78
CA ALA A 32 -36.10 -0.57 6.76
C ALA A 32 -35.72 -2.05 6.94
N PRO A 33 -34.42 -2.40 6.87
CA PRO A 33 -33.70 -2.47 8.13
C PRO A 33 -32.25 -1.99 8.06
N SER A 34 -31.84 -1.35 9.15
CA SER A 34 -30.55 -1.52 9.85
C SER A 34 -29.40 -2.04 8.99
N GLN A 35 -28.59 -1.11 8.46
CA GLN A 35 -27.34 -1.43 7.78
C GLN A 35 -26.40 -2.18 8.72
N ARG A 36 -26.29 -3.46 8.40
CA ARG A 36 -25.29 -4.44 8.80
C ARG A 36 -23.89 -3.83 8.72
N GLN A 37 -23.13 -4.02 9.79
CA GLN A 37 -21.72 -3.68 9.90
C GLN A 37 -20.94 -4.14 8.66
N ALA A 38 -20.50 -3.19 7.83
CA ALA A 38 -19.39 -3.41 6.93
C ALA A 38 -18.11 -3.15 7.76
N GLN A 39 -17.67 -4.19 8.47
CA GLN A 39 -16.27 -4.27 8.87
C GLN A 39 -15.47 -4.30 7.58
N THR A 40 -14.90 -3.16 7.21
CA THR A 40 -13.81 -3.10 6.24
C THR A 40 -12.62 -3.78 6.91
N GLN A 41 -12.53 -5.10 6.79
CA GLN A 41 -11.25 -5.79 6.92
C GLN A 41 -10.40 -5.28 5.75
N SER A 42 -9.61 -4.24 6.01
CA SER A 42 -8.48 -3.89 5.17
C SER A 42 -7.66 -5.17 5.02
N LEU A 43 -7.54 -5.64 3.79
CA LEU A 43 -6.54 -6.61 3.40
C LEU A 43 -5.20 -5.97 3.73
N GLU A 44 -4.62 -6.30 4.88
CA GLU A 44 -3.21 -6.03 5.12
C GLU A 44 -2.45 -6.87 4.09
N THR A 45 -1.89 -6.20 3.10
CA THR A 45 -0.90 -6.76 2.19
C THR A 45 0.18 -7.44 3.04
N PRO A 46 0.53 -8.72 2.80
CA PRO A 46 1.63 -9.34 3.50
C PRO A 46 2.88 -8.50 3.33
N ALA A 47 3.39 -7.92 4.42
CA ALA A 47 4.66 -7.22 4.39
C ALA A 47 5.74 -8.25 4.04
N VAL A 48 6.32 -8.15 2.84
CA VAL A 48 7.52 -8.91 2.51
C VAL A 48 8.58 -8.55 3.57
N PRO A 49 9.12 -9.53 4.32
CA PRO A 49 10.08 -9.24 5.37
C PRO A 49 11.28 -8.51 4.74
N ARG A 50 11.60 -7.33 5.27
CA ARG A 50 12.81 -6.61 4.84
C ARG A 50 14.02 -7.48 5.20
N PRO A 51 14.90 -7.83 4.25
CA PRO A 51 16.09 -8.59 4.58
C PRO A 51 16.93 -7.81 5.62
N PRO A 52 17.57 -8.48 6.59
CA PRO A 52 18.40 -7.81 7.56
C PRO A 52 19.54 -7.09 6.84
N ILE A 53 19.75 -5.80 7.15
CA ILE A 53 20.89 -5.03 6.63
C ILE A 53 22.18 -5.75 7.03
N GLY A 54 23.09 -5.95 6.07
CA GLY A 54 24.36 -6.63 6.30
C GLY A 54 24.29 -8.16 6.24
N SER A 55 23.22 -8.72 5.65
CA SER A 55 23.16 -10.16 5.31
C SER A 55 24.06 -10.45 4.10
N MET A 56 25.38 -10.42 4.32
CA MET A 56 26.39 -10.72 3.30
C MET A 56 26.84 -12.17 3.41
N VAL A 57 27.25 -12.75 2.29
CA VAL A 57 27.92 -14.05 2.21
C VAL A 57 29.32 -13.88 1.66
N SER A 58 30.25 -14.66 2.19
CA SER A 58 31.65 -14.64 1.76
C SER A 58 31.88 -15.58 0.57
N VAL A 59 32.52 -15.05 -0.46
CA VAL A 59 33.01 -15.79 -1.62
C VAL A 59 34.52 -15.94 -1.47
N PRO A 60 35.04 -17.18 -1.39
CA PRO A 60 36.46 -17.40 -1.19
C PRO A 60 37.28 -17.00 -2.42
N ALA A 61 38.56 -16.66 -2.20
CA ALA A 61 39.52 -16.47 -3.27
C ALA A 61 39.68 -17.76 -4.08
N GLY A 62 39.81 -17.65 -5.40
CA GLY A 62 39.87 -18.82 -6.26
C GLY A 62 39.89 -18.50 -7.74
N GLU A 63 40.18 -19.54 -8.53
CA GLU A 63 40.02 -19.49 -9.98
C GLU A 63 38.58 -19.90 -10.31
N PHE A 64 37.88 -19.06 -11.06
CA PHE A 64 36.52 -19.30 -11.51
C PHE A 64 36.47 -19.34 -13.04
N THR A 65 35.48 -20.05 -13.56
CA THR A 65 35.16 -20.05 -14.98
C THR A 65 34.05 -19.03 -15.22
N MET A 66 34.31 -17.99 -16.02
CA MET A 66 33.37 -16.90 -16.32
C MET A 66 33.00 -16.90 -17.82
N GLY A 67 31.79 -16.43 -18.13
CA GLY A 67 31.22 -16.41 -19.48
C GLY A 67 30.38 -17.64 -19.78
N SER A 68 29.73 -17.64 -20.95
CA SER A 68 28.88 -18.72 -21.44
C SER A 68 29.33 -19.17 -22.83
N GLN A 69 29.02 -20.41 -23.24
CA GLN A 69 29.17 -20.83 -24.66
C GLN A 69 27.89 -20.62 -25.45
N ASP A 70 26.74 -20.71 -24.78
CA ASP A 70 25.40 -20.66 -25.36
C ASP A 70 24.73 -19.28 -25.17
N GLY A 71 25.45 -18.34 -24.56
CA GLY A 71 25.00 -16.96 -24.33
C GLY A 71 25.15 -16.05 -25.55
N ASP A 72 24.68 -14.81 -25.40
CA ASP A 72 24.83 -13.77 -26.41
C ASP A 72 26.31 -13.46 -26.70
N SER A 73 26.57 -12.73 -27.79
CA SER A 73 27.95 -12.52 -28.26
C SER A 73 28.86 -11.82 -27.25
N ASP A 74 28.29 -11.00 -26.36
CA ASP A 74 28.98 -10.28 -25.29
C ASP A 74 29.18 -11.10 -24.00
N GLU A 75 28.52 -12.27 -23.88
CA GLU A 75 28.72 -13.21 -22.77
C GLU A 75 29.85 -14.23 -23.04
N ARG A 76 30.40 -14.24 -24.26
CA ARG A 76 31.42 -15.17 -24.74
C ARG A 76 32.80 -14.50 -24.78
N PRO A 77 33.91 -15.26 -24.71
CA PRO A 77 33.99 -16.71 -24.51
C PRO A 77 34.06 -17.10 -23.03
N VAL A 78 33.87 -18.39 -22.77
CA VAL A 78 34.22 -18.98 -21.47
C VAL A 78 35.73 -18.89 -21.23
N HIS A 79 36.13 -18.31 -20.10
CA HIS A 79 37.54 -18.15 -19.73
C HIS A 79 37.75 -18.23 -18.21
N LYS A 80 39.02 -18.34 -17.78
CA LYS A 80 39.41 -18.43 -16.37
C LYS A 80 39.72 -17.05 -15.78
N VAL A 81 39.22 -16.79 -14.57
CA VAL A 81 39.44 -15.55 -13.81
C VAL A 81 39.91 -15.88 -12.41
N GLN A 82 40.97 -15.23 -11.95
CA GLN A 82 41.45 -15.34 -10.57
C GLN A 82 40.88 -14.19 -9.75
N LEU A 83 40.10 -14.51 -8.72
CA LEU A 83 39.50 -13.52 -7.81
C LEU A 83 40.08 -13.64 -6.40
N ASN A 84 40.19 -12.51 -5.73
CA ASN A 84 40.41 -12.46 -4.28
C ASN A 84 39.10 -12.80 -3.55
N ALA A 85 39.19 -13.08 -2.24
CA ALA A 85 38.00 -13.24 -1.43
C ALA A 85 37.26 -11.90 -1.31
N PHE A 86 35.93 -11.96 -1.37
CA PHE A 86 35.06 -10.80 -1.20
C PHE A 86 33.72 -11.24 -0.60
N ASP A 87 32.99 -10.29 -0.03
CA ASP A 87 31.64 -10.53 0.46
C ASP A 87 30.63 -9.87 -0.49
N ILE A 88 29.46 -10.50 -0.67
CA ILE A 88 28.35 -9.96 -1.47
C ILE A 88 27.03 -10.11 -0.72
N ASP A 89 26.12 -9.15 -0.91
CA ASP A 89 24.79 -9.22 -0.30
C ASP A 89 24.01 -10.44 -0.81
N VAL A 90 23.32 -11.12 0.11
CA VAL A 90 22.43 -12.24 -0.22
C VAL A 90 21.13 -11.76 -0.88
N TYR A 91 20.74 -10.51 -0.62
CA TYR A 91 19.50 -9.91 -1.11
C TYR A 91 19.81 -8.57 -1.79
N GLU A 92 19.04 -8.26 -2.84
CA GLU A 92 19.13 -6.97 -3.51
C GLU A 92 18.73 -5.81 -2.58
N VAL A 93 19.25 -4.62 -2.89
CA VAL A 93 18.85 -3.39 -2.21
C VAL A 93 17.38 -3.10 -2.51
N THR A 94 16.57 -3.06 -1.46
CA THR A 94 15.15 -2.75 -1.55
C THR A 94 14.92 -1.26 -1.78
N VAL A 95 13.79 -0.92 -2.40
CA VAL A 95 13.34 0.47 -2.56
C VAL A 95 13.31 1.22 -1.22
N GLY A 96 12.85 0.57 -0.14
CA GLY A 96 12.83 1.18 1.19
C GLY A 96 14.23 1.44 1.79
N GLN A 97 15.22 0.60 1.48
CA GLN A 97 16.62 0.87 1.88
C GLN A 97 17.21 2.02 1.07
N TYR A 98 16.90 2.10 -0.23
CA TYR A 98 17.33 3.22 -1.06
C TYR A 98 16.65 4.54 -0.65
N GLU A 99 15.37 4.51 -0.24
CA GLU A 99 14.67 5.66 0.32
C GLU A 99 15.36 6.18 1.59
N GLU A 100 15.80 5.28 2.47
CA GLU A 100 16.56 5.64 3.67
C GLU A 100 17.90 6.30 3.31
N PHE A 101 18.60 5.78 2.29
CA PHE A 101 19.81 6.39 1.75
C PHE A 101 19.55 7.82 1.24
N LEU A 102 18.51 8.03 0.43
CA LEU A 102 18.14 9.36 -0.08
C LEU A 102 17.82 10.36 1.04
N ARG A 103 17.24 9.89 2.16
CA ARG A 103 16.95 10.73 3.33
C ARG A 103 18.19 11.07 4.18
N SER A 104 19.26 10.29 4.05
CA SER A 104 20.46 10.41 4.88
C SER A 104 21.51 11.42 4.38
N GLY A 105 21.38 11.91 3.15
CA GLY A 105 22.34 12.85 2.54
C GLY A 105 21.73 13.72 1.44
N ASP A 106 22.59 14.36 0.65
CA ASP A 106 22.19 15.28 -0.43
C ASP A 106 21.92 14.58 -1.78
N ALA A 107 21.64 13.27 -1.75
CA ALA A 107 21.40 12.50 -2.97
C ALA A 107 20.06 12.88 -3.61
N HIS A 108 20.06 13.07 -4.94
CA HIS A 108 18.83 13.31 -5.68
C HIS A 108 18.18 12.00 -6.12
N PRO A 109 16.85 11.88 -6.01
CA PRO A 109 16.14 10.70 -6.48
C PRO A 109 16.30 10.55 -8.01
N PRO A 110 16.26 9.31 -8.54
CA PRO A 110 16.21 9.07 -9.98
C PRO A 110 14.93 9.65 -10.60
N LEU A 111 14.94 9.86 -11.92
CA LEU A 111 13.86 10.55 -12.66
C LEU A 111 12.45 9.99 -12.36
N ASP A 112 12.30 8.66 -12.35
CA ASP A 112 11.02 7.98 -12.13
C ASP A 112 10.83 7.48 -10.69
N TRP A 113 11.50 8.11 -9.71
CA TRP A 113 11.47 7.67 -8.30
C TRP A 113 10.07 7.54 -7.73
N ASN A 114 9.17 8.48 -8.03
CA ASN A 114 7.79 8.40 -7.54
C ASN A 114 7.02 7.20 -8.08
N THR A 115 7.42 6.66 -9.24
CA THR A 115 6.83 5.42 -9.80
C THR A 115 7.43 4.20 -9.11
N MET A 116 8.75 4.20 -8.87
CA MET A 116 9.47 3.09 -8.24
C MET A 116 9.17 2.97 -6.73
N ASN A 117 8.94 4.08 -6.04
CA ASN A 117 8.66 4.17 -4.61
C ASN A 117 7.16 4.08 -4.26
N GLN A 118 6.34 3.57 -5.17
CA GLN A 118 4.95 3.25 -4.86
C GLN A 118 4.85 1.86 -4.22
N SER A 119 4.03 1.76 -3.19
CA SER A 119 3.72 0.48 -2.57
C SER A 119 2.73 -0.30 -3.46
N ALA A 120 3.18 -1.47 -3.94
CA ALA A 120 2.45 -2.51 -4.68
C ALA A 120 2.61 -2.53 -6.21
N HIS A 121 3.45 -3.46 -6.67
CA HIS A 121 3.08 -4.40 -7.73
C HIS A 121 2.75 -5.75 -7.09
#